data_AF-A0A067P9J3-F1
#
_entry.id   AF-A0A067P9J3-F1
#
_cell.length_a   1.000
_cell.length_b   1.000
_cell.length_c   1.000
_cell.angle_alpha   90.00
_cell.angle_beta   90.00
_cell.angle_gamma   90.00
#
_symmetry.space_group_name_H-M   'P 1'
#
loop_
_entity.id
_entity.type
_entity.pdbx_description
1 polymer ?
#
loop_
_entity_poly.entity_id
_entity_poly.type
_entity_poly.pdbx_seq_one_letter_code
_entity_poly.pdbx_strand_id
1 'polypeptide(L)'
;MDGCLPLANGVDCMFSLSPWPNGKPRSIEAFPWPSPTLPEKYKVANPRDYRRRDQVPLLIYGIECSTQEIMRYAKKYKLGPEEFWDSDNKLHVACVIEDVIRRLNKRTRYKIHFRFPVSRSGWTGVFGIYSNHRFVEEEMTEEEEEVDVFNILNEELGTIGRPPMWHWDAGNHWDPWYS
;
A
#
# COMPACT_ATOMS: atom_id res chain seq x y z
N MET A 1 29.73 29.65 -8.13
CA MET A 1 29.99 28.49 -7.26
C MET A 1 29.25 28.76 -5.97
N ASP A 2 28.26 28.04 -5.47
CA ASP A 2 27.55 26.80 -5.81
C ASP A 2 26.29 26.87 -4.91
N GLY A 3 25.14 26.28 -5.16
CA GLY A 3 24.61 25.44 -6.22
C GLY A 3 23.11 25.37 -5.97
N CYS A 4 22.32 25.61 -7.02
CA CYS A 4 20.89 25.31 -6.99
C CYS A 4 20.72 23.80 -6.80
N LEU A 5 20.05 23.39 -5.72
CA LEU A 5 19.53 22.03 -5.63
C LEU A 5 18.46 21.85 -6.72
N PRO A 6 18.51 20.78 -7.52
CA PRO A 6 17.60 20.59 -8.62
C PRO A 6 16.20 20.33 -8.10
N LEU A 7 15.23 21.00 -8.71
CA LEU A 7 13.81 20.67 -8.67
C LEU A 7 13.67 19.18 -8.99
N ALA A 8 13.43 18.35 -7.97
CA ALA A 8 13.04 16.97 -8.15
C ALA A 8 11.64 16.97 -8.76
N ASN A 9 11.63 16.80 -10.08
CA ASN A 9 10.49 16.60 -10.96
C ASN A 9 9.25 15.95 -10.32
N GLY A 10 8.17 16.74 -10.20
CA GLY A 10 6.94 16.48 -10.95
C GLY A 10 6.03 15.31 -10.53
N VAL A 11 6.23 14.66 -9.38
CA VAL A 11 5.27 13.69 -8.83
C VAL A 11 5.08 13.92 -7.32
N ASP A 12 4.93 15.17 -6.93
CA ASP A 12 4.68 15.53 -5.54
C ASP A 12 3.19 15.38 -5.18
N CYS A 13 2.95 14.56 -4.17
CA CYS A 13 1.70 14.44 -3.41
C CYS A 13 0.45 14.00 -4.19
N MET A 14 0.35 12.68 -4.44
CA MET A 14 -0.78 12.05 -5.12
C MET A 14 -2.16 12.28 -4.49
N PHE A 15 -2.26 12.69 -3.23
CA PHE A 15 -3.47 13.19 -2.62
C PHE A 15 -3.05 14.25 -1.63
N SER A 16 -3.39 15.52 -1.87
CA SER A 16 -3.38 16.48 -0.77
C SER A 16 -4.35 15.93 0.27
N LEU A 17 -3.83 15.50 1.42
CA LEU A 17 -4.65 15.32 2.60
C LEU A 17 -5.46 16.61 2.72
N SER A 18 -6.78 16.54 2.50
CA SER A 18 -7.66 17.67 2.79
C SER A 18 -7.28 18.21 4.16
N PRO A 19 -7.19 19.54 4.35
CA PRO A 19 -6.81 20.09 5.64
C PRO A 19 -7.71 19.49 6.72
N TRP A 20 -7.08 18.76 7.64
CA TRP A 20 -7.73 18.09 8.76
C TRP A 20 -8.66 19.09 9.48
N PRO A 21 -9.82 18.67 10.00
CA PRO A 21 -10.87 19.56 10.53
C PRO A 21 -10.42 20.52 11.64
N ASN A 22 -9.21 20.35 12.19
CA ASN A 22 -8.65 21.17 13.25
C ASN A 22 -7.53 22.14 12.79
N GLY A 23 -7.28 22.27 11.48
CA GLY A 23 -6.26 23.18 10.94
C GLY A 23 -4.82 22.89 11.40
N LYS A 24 -4.60 21.79 12.13
CA LYS A 24 -3.29 21.33 12.57
C LYS A 24 -2.99 20.02 11.85
N PRO A 25 -2.04 19.98 10.90
CA PRO A 25 -1.51 18.70 10.47
C PRO A 25 -0.93 18.03 11.72
N ARG A 26 -1.43 16.85 12.11
CA ARG A 26 -0.57 15.94 12.87
C ARG A 26 0.63 15.74 11.95
N SER A 27 1.79 16.23 12.36
CA SER A 27 2.95 16.28 11.48
C SER A 27 3.14 14.89 10.88
N ILE A 28 3.45 14.82 9.59
CA ILE A 28 3.77 13.55 8.92
C ILE A 28 4.93 12.83 9.67
N GLU A 29 5.68 13.57 10.49
CA GLU A 29 6.69 13.06 11.43
C GLU A 29 6.13 12.13 12.53
N ALA A 30 4.82 12.15 12.79
CA ALA A 30 4.16 11.28 13.77
C ALA A 30 3.84 9.88 13.23
N PHE A 31 3.94 9.66 11.92
CA PHE A 31 3.77 8.34 11.32
C PHE A 31 5.11 7.63 11.27
N PRO A 32 5.29 6.51 12.00
CA PRO A 32 6.52 5.76 11.92
C PRO A 32 6.69 5.22 10.50
N TRP A 33 7.93 5.24 10.03
CA TRP A 33 8.37 4.71 8.74
C TRP A 33 7.92 3.26 8.52
N PRO A 34 7.96 2.77 7.26
CA PRO A 34 7.85 1.35 6.99
C PRO A 34 8.72 0.54 7.95
N SER A 35 8.14 -0.47 8.58
CA SER A 35 8.79 -1.23 9.64
C SER A 35 8.84 -2.71 9.26
N PRO A 36 9.95 -3.42 9.50
CA PRO A 36 10.00 -4.87 9.30
C PRO A 36 9.07 -5.62 10.27
N THR A 37 8.74 -5.03 11.42
CA THR A 37 7.89 -5.64 12.44
C THR A 37 6.66 -4.79 12.74
N LEU A 38 5.53 -5.44 13.06
CA LEU A 38 4.32 -4.77 13.51
C LEU A 38 4.53 -4.27 14.96
N PRO A 39 4.47 -2.96 15.23
CA PRO A 39 4.60 -2.46 16.59
C PRO A 39 3.51 -3.02 17.51
N GLU A 40 3.89 -3.44 18.72
CA GLU A 40 2.99 -4.13 19.68
C GLU A 40 1.68 -3.38 19.93
N LYS A 41 1.75 -2.06 20.04
CA LYS A 41 0.58 -1.17 20.24
C LYS A 41 -0.46 -1.23 19.11
N TYR A 42 -0.11 -1.76 17.94
CA TYR A 42 -1.00 -1.86 16.79
C TYR A 42 -1.45 -3.29 16.50
N LYS A 43 -1.07 -4.26 17.34
CA LYS A 43 -1.55 -5.63 17.24
C LYS A 43 -3.01 -5.70 17.69
N VAL A 44 -3.89 -6.17 16.80
CA VAL A 44 -5.27 -6.48 17.14
C VAL A 44 -5.37 -7.98 17.40
N ALA A 45 -5.39 -8.35 18.69
CA ALA A 45 -5.41 -9.76 19.12
C ALA A 45 -6.73 -10.49 18.81
N ASN A 46 -7.81 -9.78 18.49
CA ASN A 46 -9.05 -10.38 18.03
C ASN A 46 -9.75 -9.45 17.01
N PRO A 47 -9.93 -9.85 15.75
CA PRO A 47 -10.61 -9.09 14.72
C PRO A 47 -12.08 -8.79 15.07
N ARG A 48 -12.69 -9.51 16.00
CA ARG A 48 -14.05 -9.22 16.49
C ARG A 48 -14.10 -8.10 17.52
N ASP A 49 -12.95 -7.61 17.99
CA ASP A 49 -12.88 -6.43 18.85
C ASP A 49 -13.03 -5.15 18.01
N TYR A 50 -14.27 -4.90 17.58
CA TYR A 50 -14.63 -3.72 16.78
C TYR A 50 -14.19 -2.41 17.44
N ARG A 51 -14.24 -2.33 18.79
CA ARG A 51 -13.82 -1.14 19.54
C ARG A 51 -12.34 -0.84 19.35
N ARG A 52 -11.49 -1.86 19.24
CA ARG A 52 -10.07 -1.67 18.94
C ARG A 52 -9.83 -1.33 17.47
N ARG A 53 -10.59 -1.88 16.53
CA ARG A 53 -10.44 -1.57 15.09
C ARG A 53 -10.66 -0.09 14.77
N ASP A 54 -11.58 0.56 15.49
CA ASP A 54 -11.85 2.00 15.29
C ASP A 54 -10.80 2.90 15.97
N GLN A 55 -10.02 2.35 16.90
CA GLN A 55 -9.01 3.07 17.70
C GLN A 55 -7.58 2.79 17.26
N VAL A 56 -7.37 1.69 16.52
CA VAL A 56 -6.07 1.24 16.02
C VAL A 56 -5.99 1.61 14.53
N PRO A 57 -4.92 2.27 14.09
CA PRO A 57 -4.72 2.54 12.68
C PRO A 57 -4.56 1.24 11.89
N LEU A 58 -5.06 1.22 10.65
CA LEU A 58 -4.83 0.11 9.75
C LEU A 58 -3.39 0.17 9.21
N LEU A 59 -2.67 -0.93 9.41
CA LEU A 59 -1.38 -1.18 8.82
C LEU A 59 -1.50 -2.40 7.90
N ILE A 60 -0.83 -2.33 6.76
CA ILE A 60 -0.73 -3.42 5.78
C ILE A 60 0.70 -3.92 5.72
N TYR A 61 0.88 -5.25 5.66
CA TYR A 61 2.18 -5.85 5.40
C TYR A 61 2.26 -6.22 3.93
N GLY A 62 3.25 -5.67 3.23
CA GLY A 62 3.33 -5.83 1.79
C GLY A 62 4.56 -5.20 1.15
N ILE A 63 4.58 -5.24 -0.18
CA ILE A 63 5.64 -4.66 -1.00
C ILE A 63 5.17 -3.32 -1.58
N GLU A 64 6.00 -2.29 -1.44
CA GLU A 64 5.79 -0.99 -2.10
C GLU A 64 6.05 -1.06 -3.59
N CYS A 65 5.14 -0.44 -4.35
CA CYS A 65 5.20 -0.31 -5.80
C CYS A 65 4.86 1.13 -6.22
N SER A 66 5.58 1.58 -7.24
CA SER A 66 5.26 2.81 -7.97
C SER A 66 4.16 2.58 -9.00
N THR A 67 3.47 3.66 -9.40
CA THR A 67 2.51 3.63 -10.51
C THR A 67 3.20 3.09 -11.75
N GLN A 68 4.43 3.52 -12.03
CA GLN A 68 5.19 3.12 -13.21
C GLN A 68 5.44 1.60 -13.26
N GLU A 69 5.74 0.98 -12.12
CA GLU A 69 5.87 -0.48 -12.02
C GLU A 69 4.54 -1.19 -12.26
N ILE A 70 3.46 -0.68 -11.68
CA ILE A 70 2.09 -1.20 -11.89
C ILE A 70 1.68 -1.12 -13.35
N MET A 71 1.90 0.04 -14.00
CA MET A 71 1.53 0.25 -15.39
C MET A 71 2.39 -0.59 -16.34
N ARG A 72 3.69 -0.74 -16.05
CA ARG A 72 4.58 -1.64 -16.80
C ARG A 72 4.09 -3.09 -16.72
N TYR A 73 3.69 -3.53 -15.53
CA TYR A 73 3.11 -4.86 -15.33
C TYR A 73 1.81 -5.03 -16.14
N ALA A 74 0.91 -4.06 -16.03
CA ALA A 74 -0.36 -4.06 -16.75
C ALA A 74 -0.15 -4.13 -18.26
N LYS A 75 0.75 -3.31 -18.80
CA LYS A 75 1.13 -3.30 -20.22
C LYS A 75 1.71 -4.63 -20.68
N LYS A 76 2.63 -5.22 -19.91
CA LYS A 76 3.24 -6.53 -20.19
C LYS A 76 2.19 -7.63 -20.37
N TYR A 77 1.14 -7.60 -19.56
CA TYR A 77 0.10 -8.64 -19.54
C TYR A 77 -1.23 -8.21 -20.14
N LYS A 78 -1.30 -7.04 -20.76
CA LYS A 78 -2.49 -6.44 -21.37
C LYS A 78 -3.67 -6.38 -20.41
N LEU A 79 -3.45 -5.83 -19.22
CA LEU A 79 -4.45 -5.69 -18.15
C LEU A 79 -5.14 -4.32 -18.22
N GLY A 80 -6.46 -4.33 -18.31
CA GLY A 80 -7.25 -3.13 -18.56
C GLY A 80 -7.14 -2.61 -20.00
N PRO A 81 -7.88 -1.53 -20.32
CA PRO A 81 -7.83 -0.87 -21.62
C PRO A 81 -6.44 -0.34 -21.98
N GLU A 82 -6.05 -0.45 -23.24
CA GLU A 82 -4.72 -0.06 -23.73
C GLU A 82 -4.47 1.45 -23.55
N GLU A 83 -5.51 2.26 -23.73
CA GLU A 83 -5.49 3.70 -23.51
C GLU A 83 -5.20 4.09 -22.04
N PHE A 84 -5.31 3.16 -21.10
CA PHE A 84 -5.02 3.42 -19.69
C PHE A 84 -3.55 3.24 -19.36
N TRP A 85 -2.78 2.44 -20.10
CA TRP A 85 -1.42 2.03 -19.69
C TRP A 85 -0.40 3.17 -19.59
N ASP A 86 -0.60 4.23 -20.36
CA ASP A 86 0.27 5.40 -20.37
C ASP A 86 -0.48 6.66 -19.87
N SER A 87 -1.59 6.47 -19.16
CA SER A 87 -2.45 7.55 -18.67
C SER A 87 -2.07 8.03 -17.27
N ASP A 88 -1.88 9.33 -17.12
CA ASP A 88 -1.73 10.00 -15.81
C ASP A 88 -3.07 10.22 -15.07
N ASN A 89 -4.20 9.89 -15.71
CA ASN A 89 -5.51 9.95 -15.06
C ASN A 89 -5.61 8.93 -13.91
N LYS A 90 -5.83 9.43 -12.70
CA LYS A 90 -5.92 8.63 -11.46
C LYS A 90 -7.01 7.56 -11.52
N LEU A 91 -8.14 7.83 -12.18
CA LEU A 91 -9.21 6.84 -12.33
C LEU A 91 -8.78 5.68 -13.23
N HIS A 92 -8.04 5.97 -14.31
CA HIS A 92 -7.50 4.92 -15.18
C HIS A 92 -6.50 4.05 -14.44
N VAL A 93 -5.61 4.67 -13.65
CA VAL A 93 -4.67 3.95 -12.78
C VAL A 93 -5.41 3.06 -11.79
N ALA A 94 -6.46 3.56 -11.14
CA ALA A 94 -7.29 2.77 -10.22
C ALA A 94 -7.94 1.56 -10.91
N CYS A 95 -8.50 1.73 -12.11
CA CYS A 95 -9.05 0.62 -12.89
C CYS A 95 -8.00 -0.44 -13.23
N VAL A 96 -6.81 0.00 -13.66
CA VAL A 96 -5.69 -0.90 -13.97
C VAL A 96 -5.23 -1.68 -12.73
N ILE A 97 -5.17 -1.03 -11.57
CA ILE A 97 -4.83 -1.67 -10.29
C ILE A 97 -5.79 -2.83 -9.98
N GLU A 98 -7.09 -2.69 -10.22
CA GLU A 98 -8.03 -3.80 -9.98
C GLU A 98 -7.72 -5.03 -10.84
N ASP A 99 -7.39 -4.83 -12.12
CA ASP A 99 -7.03 -5.94 -13.02
C ASP A 99 -5.68 -6.57 -12.65
N VAL A 100 -4.73 -5.75 -12.19
CA VAL A 100 -3.46 -6.22 -11.62
C VAL A 100 -3.72 -7.10 -10.40
N ILE A 101 -4.54 -6.65 -9.44
CA ILE A 101 -4.91 -7.45 -8.26
C ILE A 101 -5.57 -8.77 -8.67
N ARG A 102 -6.53 -8.75 -9.60
CA ARG A 102 -7.20 -9.98 -10.07
C ARG A 102 -6.20 -10.97 -10.66
N ARG A 103 -5.21 -10.50 -11.41
CA ARG A 103 -4.16 -11.36 -11.96
C ARG A 103 -3.24 -11.90 -10.86
N LEU A 104 -2.78 -11.03 -9.96
CA LEU A 104 -1.91 -11.44 -8.85
C LEU A 104 -2.59 -12.48 -7.97
N ASN A 105 -3.88 -12.31 -7.65
CA ASN A 105 -4.66 -13.29 -6.89
C ASN A 105 -4.69 -14.67 -7.57
N LYS A 106 -4.82 -14.72 -8.90
CA LYS A 106 -4.75 -15.98 -9.65
C LYS A 106 -3.36 -16.60 -9.63
N ARG A 107 -2.32 -15.75 -9.67
CA ARG A 107 -0.92 -16.18 -9.75
C ARG A 107 -0.39 -16.69 -8.41
N THR A 108 -0.76 -16.03 -7.32
CA THR A 108 -0.38 -16.40 -5.96
C THR A 108 -1.31 -17.44 -5.36
N ARG A 109 -2.59 -17.48 -5.79
CA ARG A 109 -3.70 -18.20 -5.14
C ARG A 109 -4.10 -17.63 -3.77
N TYR A 110 -3.60 -16.44 -3.43
CA TYR A 110 -3.95 -15.71 -2.22
C TYR A 110 -4.69 -14.42 -2.54
N LYS A 111 -5.38 -13.90 -1.53
CA LYS A 111 -6.08 -12.63 -1.63
C LYS A 111 -5.09 -11.47 -1.44
N ILE A 112 -4.62 -10.90 -2.54
CA ILE A 112 -3.80 -9.71 -2.55
C ILE A 112 -4.69 -8.47 -2.36
N HIS A 113 -4.22 -7.58 -1.51
CA HIS A 113 -4.81 -6.30 -1.19
C HIS A 113 -3.93 -5.18 -1.74
N PHE A 114 -4.56 -4.11 -2.23
CA PHE A 114 -3.87 -2.88 -2.57
C PHE A 114 -4.29 -1.78 -1.60
N ARG A 115 -3.30 -1.05 -1.09
CA ARG A 115 -3.47 0.09 -0.17
C ARG A 115 -2.54 1.23 -0.53
N PHE A 116 -2.90 2.42 -0.10
CA PHE A 116 -2.13 3.63 -0.35
C PHE A 116 -1.31 3.94 0.89
N PRO A 117 0.01 3.70 0.92
CA PRO A 117 0.79 3.94 2.11
C PRO A 117 0.88 5.44 2.40
N VAL A 118 0.88 5.81 3.68
CA VAL A 118 1.36 7.12 4.12
C VAL A 118 2.89 7.11 3.99
N SER A 119 3.39 7.43 2.79
CA SER A 119 4.82 7.37 2.47
C SER A 119 5.35 8.73 2.00
N ARG A 120 6.57 9.08 2.44
CA ARG A 120 7.30 10.28 1.99
C ARG A 120 8.11 10.03 0.71
N SER A 121 8.26 8.78 0.27
CA SER A 121 9.17 8.40 -0.82
C SER A 121 8.54 8.38 -2.22
N GLY A 122 7.35 8.96 -2.40
CA GLY A 122 6.72 9.06 -3.72
C GLY A 122 6.19 7.73 -4.28
N TRP A 123 6.14 6.67 -3.47
CA TRP A 123 5.52 5.39 -3.84
C TRP A 123 4.00 5.50 -3.88
N THR A 124 3.38 4.79 -4.83
CA THR A 124 1.95 4.90 -5.12
C THR A 124 1.11 3.96 -4.28
N GLY A 125 1.63 2.78 -3.96
CA GLY A 125 0.83 1.75 -3.32
C GLY A 125 1.63 0.63 -2.71
N VAL A 126 0.94 -0.16 -1.90
CA VAL A 126 1.43 -1.39 -1.30
C VAL A 126 0.52 -2.53 -1.75
N PHE A 127 1.11 -3.56 -2.35
CA PHE A 127 0.47 -4.85 -2.53
C PHE A 127 0.78 -5.70 -1.30
N GLY A 128 -0.23 -5.90 -0.46
CA GLY A 128 -0.10 -6.65 0.78
C GLY A 128 -1.02 -7.85 0.83
N ILE A 129 -0.73 -8.75 1.74
CA ILE A 129 -1.39 -10.06 1.86
C ILE A 129 -2.23 -10.17 3.12
N TYR A 130 -1.89 -9.40 4.16
CA TYR A 130 -2.69 -9.25 5.37
C TYR A 130 -2.50 -7.87 6.01
N SER A 131 -3.29 -7.59 7.05
CA SER A 131 -3.28 -6.32 7.79
C SER A 131 -3.29 -6.59 9.28
N ASN A 132 -2.91 -5.61 10.09
CA ASN A 132 -2.97 -5.75 11.56
C ASN A 132 -4.40 -5.94 12.11
N HIS A 133 -5.45 -5.75 11.30
CA HIS A 133 -6.86 -5.93 11.65
C HIS A 133 -7.44 -7.28 11.22
N ARG A 134 -6.68 -8.09 10.50
CA ARG A 134 -7.05 -9.45 10.05
C ARG A 134 -6.00 -10.42 10.55
N PHE A 135 -6.43 -11.61 10.98
CA PHE A 135 -5.47 -12.60 11.47
C PHE A 135 -4.58 -13.08 10.32
N VAL A 136 -3.27 -12.96 10.53
CA VAL A 136 -2.24 -13.65 9.74
C VAL A 136 -2.53 -15.15 9.69
N GLU A 137 -2.95 -15.72 10.83
CA GLU A 137 -3.28 -17.14 11.01
C GLU A 137 -4.52 -17.63 10.22
N GLU A 138 -5.36 -16.73 9.71
CA GLU A 138 -6.55 -17.09 8.90
C GLU A 138 -6.33 -16.92 7.38
N GLU A 139 -5.36 -16.10 6.97
CA GLU A 139 -5.07 -15.83 5.55
C GLU A 139 -3.83 -16.62 5.04
N MET A 140 -2.92 -17.03 5.92
CA MET A 140 -1.76 -17.89 5.60
C MET A 140 -1.49 -18.90 6.72
N THR A 141 -1.36 -20.16 6.36
CA THR A 141 -1.23 -21.26 7.32
C THR A 141 0.22 -21.51 7.72
N GLU A 142 1.19 -21.16 6.86
CA GLU A 142 2.60 -21.47 7.06
C GLU A 142 3.51 -20.29 6.61
N GLU A 143 4.62 -20.04 7.33
CA GLU A 143 5.61 -19.00 6.99
C GLU A 143 6.23 -19.21 5.60
N GLU A 144 6.34 -20.46 5.15
CA GLU A 144 6.85 -20.82 3.82
C GLU A 144 5.94 -20.30 2.71
N GLU A 145 4.62 -20.31 2.93
CA GLU A 145 3.64 -19.74 1.99
C GLU A 145 3.84 -18.23 1.85
N GLU A 146 4.15 -17.52 2.94
CA GLU A 146 4.36 -16.06 2.93
C GLU A 146 5.56 -15.70 2.04
N VAL A 147 6.66 -16.42 2.23
CA VAL A 147 7.88 -16.24 1.45
C VAL A 147 7.60 -16.47 -0.03
N ASP A 148 6.87 -17.52 -0.37
CA ASP A 148 6.52 -17.85 -1.76
C ASP A 148 5.62 -16.78 -2.41
N VAL A 149 4.63 -16.27 -1.68
CA VAL A 149 3.77 -15.20 -2.18
C VAL A 149 4.58 -13.94 -2.46
N PHE A 150 5.46 -13.54 -1.53
CA PHE A 150 6.29 -12.35 -1.74
C PHE A 150 7.34 -12.53 -2.84
N ASN A 151 7.86 -13.74 -3.03
CA ASN A 151 8.73 -14.04 -4.16
C ASN A 151 7.99 -13.85 -5.50
N ILE A 152 6.76 -14.37 -5.60
CA ILE A 152 5.91 -14.17 -6.78
C ILE A 152 5.60 -12.69 -6.99
N LEU A 153 5.21 -11.97 -5.94
CA LEU A 153 4.91 -10.53 -6.04
C LEU A 153 6.14 -9.74 -6.51
N ASN A 154 7.31 -10.03 -5.96
CA ASN A 154 8.56 -9.37 -6.34
C ASN A 154 8.96 -9.63 -7.80
N GLU A 155 8.81 -10.87 -8.26
CA GLU A 155 9.06 -11.24 -9.66
C GLU A 155 8.06 -10.55 -10.60
N GLU A 156 6.77 -10.64 -10.29
CA GLU A 156 5.70 -10.13 -11.15
C GLU A 156 5.77 -8.60 -11.24
N LEU A 157 5.89 -7.89 -10.11
CA LEU A 157 5.89 -6.43 -10.05
C LEU A 157 7.27 -5.81 -10.36
N GLY A 158 8.31 -6.62 -10.53
CA GLY A 158 9.67 -6.15 -10.81
C GLY A 158 10.32 -5.43 -9.63
N THR A 159 9.96 -5.80 -8.41
CA THR A 159 10.44 -5.22 -7.15
C THR A 159 11.49 -6.08 -6.46
N ILE A 160 12.15 -6.97 -7.21
CA ILE A 160 13.19 -7.89 -6.71
C ILE A 160 14.20 -7.14 -5.82
N GLY A 161 14.42 -7.68 -4.62
CA GLY A 161 15.32 -7.11 -3.62
C GLY A 161 14.66 -6.12 -2.65
N ARG A 162 13.35 -5.83 -2.79
CA ARG A 162 12.59 -5.07 -1.80
C ARG A 162 11.92 -6.03 -0.81
N PRO A 163 12.30 -6.01 0.49
CA PRO A 163 11.63 -6.82 1.47
C PRO A 163 10.21 -6.28 1.73
N PRO A 164 9.25 -7.15 2.05
CA PRO A 164 7.95 -6.70 2.55
C PRO A 164 8.12 -5.95 3.88
N MET A 165 7.32 -4.90 4.08
CA MET A 165 7.33 -4.08 5.29
C MET A 165 5.90 -3.74 5.72
N TRP A 166 5.76 -3.29 6.96
CA TRP A 166 4.52 -2.75 7.51
C TRP A 166 4.36 -1.29 7.13
N HIS A 167 3.26 -0.96 6.46
CA HIS A 167 2.92 0.38 6.02
C HIS A 167 1.62 0.86 6.64
N TRP A 168 1.56 2.15 6.94
CA TRP A 168 0.33 2.81 7.35
C TRP A 168 -0.57 3.05 6.15
N ASP A 169 -1.81 2.60 6.22
CA ASP A 169 -2.76 2.88 5.14
C ASP A 169 -3.35 4.29 5.27
N ALA A 170 -3.23 5.06 4.19
CA ALA A 170 -3.86 6.35 4.05
C ALA A 170 -5.38 6.24 3.83
N GLY A 171 -5.86 5.10 3.30
CA GLY A 171 -7.30 4.89 3.11
C GLY A 171 -8.09 4.80 4.43
N ASN A 172 -7.44 4.49 5.55
CA ASN A 172 -8.10 4.20 6.81
C ASN A 172 -8.06 5.35 7.84
N HIS A 173 -7.84 6.59 7.39
CA HIS A 173 -8.16 7.78 8.19
C HIS A 173 -9.61 8.26 8.01
N TRP A 174 -10.52 7.35 7.62
CA TRP A 174 -11.95 7.53 7.87
C TRP A 174 -12.20 7.46 9.37
N ASP A 175 -12.08 8.63 9.99
CA ASP A 175 -12.51 9.00 11.33
C ASP A 175 -14.01 8.69 11.48
N PRO A 176 -14.42 7.74 12.34
CA PRO A 176 -15.84 7.44 12.45
C PRO A 176 -16.58 8.31 13.47
N TRP A 177 -15.93 9.04 14.41
CA TRP A 177 -16.61 9.72 15.52
C TRP A 177 -15.73 10.82 16.16
N TYR A 178 -16.08 12.12 16.28
CA TYR A 178 -17.40 12.75 16.32
C TYR A 178 -18.52 11.87 16.87
N SER A 179 -18.34 11.48 18.14
CA SER A 179 -19.36 11.56 19.18
C SER A 179 -18.69 11.52 20.54
#